data_AF-A0A1C2G3Z7-F1
#
_entry.id   AF-A0A1C2G3Z7-F1
#
_cell.length_a   1.000
_cell.length_b   1.000
_cell.length_c   1.000
_cell.angle_alpha   90.00
_cell.angle_beta   90.00
_cell.angle_gamma   90.00
#
_symmetry.space_group_name_H-M   'P 1'
#
loop_
_entity.id
_entity.type
_entity.pdbx_description
1 polymer ?
#
loop_
_entity_poly.entity_id
_entity_poly.type
_entity_poly.pdbx_seq_one_letter_code
_entity_poly.pdbx_strand_id
1 'polypeptide(L)'
;MDDPAAPPIHPNDVDRRRILRLLKNRRRYRYVTPTVLPGPEGYIVRSPCCSRTVDSAGGVIDVAWLRFRSGHNVWHLYRRDHITDAWVIQSAQPSLIEAVAELNDDPARVYWT
;
A
#
# COMPACT_ATOMS: atom_id res chain seq x y z
N MET A 1 -16.31 -27.52 -13.86
CA MET A 1 -15.07 -27.60 -14.63
C MET A 1 -14.40 -26.26 -14.45
N ASP A 2 -13.68 -26.11 -13.34
CA ASP A 2 -12.94 -24.89 -13.03
C ASP A 2 -11.76 -24.83 -14.01
N ASP A 3 -11.79 -23.84 -14.91
CA ASP A 3 -10.61 -23.45 -15.67
C ASP A 3 -9.49 -23.13 -14.68
N PRO A 4 -8.24 -23.60 -14.87
CA PRO A 4 -7.14 -23.16 -14.04
C PRO A 4 -6.94 -21.67 -14.32
N ALA A 5 -7.45 -20.84 -13.41
CA ALA A 5 -7.26 -19.40 -13.45
C ALA A 5 -5.77 -19.12 -13.66
N ALA A 6 -5.45 -18.35 -14.70
CA ALA A 6 -4.07 -17.94 -14.97
C ALA A 6 -3.43 -17.41 -13.67
N PRO A 7 -2.14 -17.72 -13.42
CA PRO A 7 -1.49 -17.30 -12.19
C PRO A 7 -1.64 -15.78 -12.02
N PRO A 8 -1.94 -15.31 -10.80
CA PRO A 8 -2.21 -13.91 -10.58
C PRO A 8 -0.97 -13.07 -10.94
N ILE A 9 -1.18 -12.02 -11.74
CA ILE A 9 -0.10 -11.13 -12.24
C ILE A 9 0.66 -10.45 -11.07
N HIS A 10 -0.03 -10.27 -9.94
CA HIS A 10 0.54 -9.78 -8.69
C HIS A 10 0.06 -10.62 -7.51
N PRO A 11 0.90 -10.79 -6.48
CA PRO A 11 2.23 -10.17 -6.31
C PRO A 11 3.33 -10.81 -7.16
N ASN A 12 4.33 -10.00 -7.54
CA ASN A 12 5.59 -10.46 -8.13
C ASN A 12 6.79 -9.70 -7.52
N ASP A 13 7.98 -10.29 -7.56
CA ASP A 13 9.17 -9.72 -6.91
C ASP A 13 9.74 -8.47 -7.61
N VAL A 14 9.46 -8.30 -8.90
CA VAL A 14 9.93 -7.15 -9.67
C VAL A 14 9.21 -5.90 -9.20
N ASP A 15 7.88 -5.94 -9.15
CA ASP A 15 7.07 -4.81 -8.73
C ASP A 15 7.14 -4.59 -7.22
N ARG A 16 7.26 -5.64 -6.41
CA ARG A 16 7.56 -5.48 -4.97
C ARG A 16 8.83 -4.66 -4.74
N ARG A 17 9.93 -4.98 -5.44
CA ARG A 17 11.19 -4.22 -5.37
C ARG A 17 11.04 -2.81 -5.95
N ARG A 18 10.23 -2.64 -6.99
CA ARG A 18 9.91 -1.32 -7.55
C ARG A 18 9.19 -0.44 -6.52
N ILE A 19 8.17 -0.95 -5.83
CA ILE A 19 7.44 -0.24 -4.78
C ILE A 19 8.42 0.18 -3.67
N LEU A 20 9.24 -0.74 -3.16
CA LEU A 20 10.25 -0.43 -2.14
C LEU A 20 11.20 0.70 -2.57
N ARG A 21 11.62 0.73 -3.84
CA ARG A 21 12.48 1.79 -4.38
C ARG A 21 11.75 3.13 -4.48
N LEU A 22 10.55 3.13 -5.05
CA LEU A 22 9.73 4.33 -5.23
C LEU A 22 9.32 4.95 -3.91
N LEU A 23 9.02 4.12 -2.91
CA LEU A 23 8.71 4.58 -1.55
C LEU A 23 9.85 5.42 -0.96
N LYS A 24 11.12 5.28 -1.38
CA LYS A 24 12.19 6.15 -0.88
C LYS A 24 11.98 7.65 -1.18
N ASN A 25 11.11 7.96 -2.15
CA ASN A 25 10.80 9.34 -2.56
C ASN A 25 9.62 9.95 -1.79
N ARG A 26 9.14 9.33 -0.70
CA ARG A 26 8.09 9.90 0.17
C ARG A 26 8.46 11.30 0.64
N ARG A 27 7.52 12.25 0.53
CA ARG A 27 7.69 13.60 1.06
C ARG A 27 7.53 13.65 2.59
N ARG A 28 6.73 12.72 3.14
CA ARG A 28 6.41 12.59 4.57
C ARG A 28 6.95 11.28 5.15
N TYR A 29 6.94 11.16 6.48
CA TYR A 29 7.35 9.94 7.20
C TYR A 29 8.76 9.43 6.81
N ARG A 30 9.69 10.38 6.61
CA ARG A 30 11.04 10.12 6.08
C ARG A 30 11.96 9.34 7.04
N TYR A 31 11.62 9.31 8.33
CA TYR A 31 12.44 8.70 9.38
C TYR A 31 12.09 7.25 9.67
N VAL A 32 11.00 6.72 9.10
CA VAL A 32 10.61 5.32 9.23
C VAL A 32 10.88 4.56 7.94
N THR A 33 11.24 3.29 8.10
CA THR A 33 11.51 2.38 6.99
C THR A 33 10.31 1.47 6.79
N PRO A 34 9.47 1.71 5.77
CA PRO A 34 8.37 0.82 5.48
C PRO A 34 8.86 -0.46 4.83
N THR A 35 8.10 -1.52 5.03
CA THR A 35 8.24 -2.83 4.39
C THR A 35 7.07 -3.07 3.45
N VAL A 36 7.33 -3.80 2.37
CA VAL A 36 6.29 -4.20 1.40
C VAL A 36 6.17 -5.71 1.46
N LEU A 37 4.98 -6.18 1.83
CA LEU A 37 4.62 -7.59 1.92
C LEU A 37 3.72 -7.98 0.74
N PRO A 38 3.82 -9.21 0.22
CA PRO A 38 2.82 -9.74 -0.69
C PRO A 38 1.45 -9.80 0.02
N GLY A 39 0.38 -9.43 -0.69
CA GLY A 39 -0.99 -9.55 -0.25
C GLY A 39 -1.89 -10.07 -1.37
N PRO A 40 -3.17 -10.38 -1.09
CA PRO A 40 -4.10 -10.80 -2.13
C PRO A 40 -4.18 -9.75 -3.25
N GLU A 41 -3.93 -10.20 -4.48
CA GLU A 41 -3.95 -9.37 -5.70
C GLU A 41 -3.03 -8.13 -5.64
N GLY A 42 -1.94 -8.15 -4.86
CA GLY A 42 -1.04 -7.01 -4.79
C GLY A 42 -0.14 -6.98 -3.56
N TYR A 43 -0.02 -5.80 -2.93
CA TYR A 43 1.00 -5.54 -1.92
C TYR A 43 0.48 -4.72 -0.74
N ILE A 44 0.88 -5.12 0.46
CA ILE A 44 0.61 -4.37 1.68
C ILE A 44 1.87 -3.64 2.10
N VAL A 45 1.77 -2.31 2.20
CA VAL A 45 2.79 -1.45 2.77
C VAL A 45 2.56 -1.39 4.27
N ARG A 46 3.59 -1.72 5.03
CA ARG A 46 3.63 -1.58 6.49
C ARG A 46 4.73 -0.64 6.89
N SER A 47 4.56 0.08 7.99
CA SER A 47 5.57 0.99 8.51
C SER A 47 5.50 1.06 10.02
N PRO A 48 6.65 1.24 10.71
CA PRO A 48 6.61 1.73 12.08
C PRO A 48 5.79 3.02 12.15
N CYS A 49 4.96 3.13 13.19
CA CYS A 49 4.16 4.30 13.46
C CYS A 49 5.04 5.41 14.05
N CYS A 50 5.11 6.56 13.38
CA CYS A 50 5.84 7.73 13.88
C CYS A 50 5.07 8.51 14.95
N SER A 51 3.76 8.29 15.05
CA SER A 51 2.86 9.09 15.88
C SER A 51 2.59 8.39 17.19
N ARG A 52 3.10 8.94 18.29
CA ARG A 52 2.77 8.47 19.65
C ARG A 52 1.28 8.60 19.98
N THR A 53 0.52 9.38 19.22
CA THR A 53 -0.94 9.52 19.35
C THR A 53 -1.68 8.34 18.73
N VAL A 54 -1.11 7.71 17.69
CA VAL A 54 -1.72 6.59 16.96
C VAL A 54 -1.27 5.25 17.55
N ASP A 55 0.01 5.14 17.88
CA ASP A 55 0.53 4.01 18.66
C ASP A 55 1.61 4.51 19.62
N SER A 56 1.31 4.46 20.92
CA SER A 56 2.23 4.89 21.97
C SER A 56 3.47 4.00 22.09
N ALA A 57 3.40 2.76 21.60
CA ALA A 57 4.52 1.83 21.53
C ALA A 57 5.38 1.97 20.26
N GLY A 58 4.90 2.71 19.25
CA GLY A 58 5.60 2.88 17.96
C GLY A 58 5.66 1.59 17.13
N GLY A 59 4.65 0.72 17.27
CA GLY A 59 4.51 -0.53 16.55
C GLY A 59 4.34 -0.36 15.04
N VAL A 60 4.33 -1.49 14.34
CA VAL A 60 4.18 -1.53 12.88
C VAL A 60 2.71 -1.52 12.52
N ILE A 61 2.29 -0.53 11.72
CA ILE A 61 0.92 -0.40 11.22
C ILE A 61 0.83 -0.82 9.76
N ASP A 62 -0.35 -1.30 9.37
CA ASP A 62 -0.76 -1.42 7.98
C ASP A 62 -1.06 -0.02 7.42
N VAL A 63 -0.28 0.43 6.44
CA VAL A 63 -0.34 1.80 5.91
C VAL A 63 -1.24 1.87 4.68
N ALA A 64 -0.96 1.00 3.71
CA ALA A 64 -1.67 1.00 2.44
C ALA A 64 -1.70 -0.40 1.84
N TRP A 65 -2.77 -0.71 1.12
CA TRP A 65 -2.86 -1.91 0.30
C TRP A 65 -3.03 -1.50 -1.16
N LEU A 66 -2.02 -1.81 -1.98
CA LEU A 66 -2.02 -1.62 -3.42
C LEU A 66 -2.58 -2.91 -4.04
N ARG A 67 -3.80 -2.88 -4.57
CA ARG A 67 -4.42 -4.03 -5.25
C ARG A 67 -4.54 -3.79 -6.73
N PHE A 68 -4.03 -4.72 -7.52
CA PHE A 68 -4.25 -4.73 -8.95
C PHE A 68 -5.60 -5.39 -9.27
N ARG A 69 -6.44 -4.69 -10.01
CA ARG A 69 -7.74 -5.17 -10.48
C ARG A 69 -7.62 -5.53 -11.96
N SER A 70 -7.26 -6.79 -12.23
CA SER A 70 -6.99 -7.29 -13.58
C SER A 70 -8.13 -7.04 -14.56
N GLY A 71 -9.39 -7.17 -14.13
CA GLY A 71 -10.57 -6.93 -14.98
C GLY A 71 -10.73 -5.47 -15.46
N HIS A 72 -10.08 -4.51 -14.78
CA HIS A 72 -10.14 -3.09 -15.13
C HIS A 72 -8.76 -2.51 -15.50
N ASN A 73 -7.69 -3.31 -15.34
CA ASN A 73 -6.31 -2.88 -15.50
C ASN A 73 -5.96 -1.61 -14.69
N VAL A 74 -6.45 -1.53 -13.44
CA VAL A 74 -6.20 -0.41 -12.52
C VAL A 74 -5.65 -0.89 -11.18
N TRP A 75 -4.99 0.02 -10.48
CA TRP A 75 -4.49 -0.14 -9.12
C TRP A 75 -5.41 0.57 -8.14
N HIS A 76 -6.09 -0.18 -7.29
CA HIS A 76 -6.80 0.39 -6.15
C HIS A 76 -5.84 0.59 -4.98
N LEU A 77 -5.88 1.78 -4.41
CA LEU A 77 -5.15 2.13 -3.21
C LEU A 77 -6.15 2.13 -2.05
N TYR A 78 -5.89 1.30 -1.05
CA TYR A 78 -6.68 1.26 0.17
C TYR A 78 -5.85 1.81 1.32
N ARG A 79 -6.50 2.51 2.24
CA ARG A 79 -5.95 2.86 3.56
C ARG A 79 -6.54 1.95 4.62
N ARG A 80 -5.81 1.76 5.73
CA ARG A 80 -6.37 1.14 6.93
C ARG A 80 -7.16 2.21 7.69
N ASP A 81 -8.40 1.90 8.06
CA ASP A 81 -9.15 2.64 9.06
C ASP A 81 -8.92 1.96 10.41
N HIS A 82 -8.15 2.61 11.27
CA HIS A 82 -7.79 2.07 12.58
C HIS A 82 -8.92 2.15 13.62
N ILE A 83 -9.99 2.91 13.35
CA ILE A 83 -11.16 2.96 14.23
C ILE A 83 -12.03 1.72 14.01
N THR A 84 -12.26 1.37 12.75
CA THR A 84 -13.12 0.25 12.36
C THR A 84 -12.36 -1.05 12.04
N ASP A 85 -11.02 -0.99 12.11
CA ASP A 85 -10.09 -2.05 11.73
C ASP A 85 -10.35 -2.63 10.32
N ALA A 86 -10.69 -1.75 9.37
CA ALA A 86 -11.12 -2.11 8.03
C ALA A 86 -10.23 -1.48 6.94
N TRP A 87 -10.23 -2.08 5.75
CA TRP A 87 -9.61 -1.48 4.56
C TRP A 87 -10.65 -0.64 3.82
N VAL A 88 -10.32 0.63 3.57
CA VAL A 88 -11.19 1.58 2.87
C VAL A 88 -10.52 1.99 1.56
N ILE A 89 -11.26 1.92 0.45
CA ILE A 89 -10.76 2.37 -0.85
C ILE A 89 -10.56 3.90 -0.82
N GLN A 90 -9.36 4.33 -1.18
CA GLN A 90 -8.98 5.73 -1.21
C GLN A 90 -8.97 6.26 -2.64
N SER A 91 -8.43 5.49 -3.59
CA SER A 91 -8.34 5.89 -4.99
C SER A 91 -8.15 4.70 -5.93
N ALA A 92 -8.31 4.96 -7.23
CA ALA A 92 -7.94 4.06 -8.31
C ALA A 92 -6.98 4.78 -9.25
N GLN A 93 -5.85 4.16 -9.54
CA GLN A 93 -4.78 4.71 -10.35
C GLN A 93 -4.53 3.82 -11.58
N PRO A 94 -4.22 4.39 -12.75
CA PRO A 94 -4.02 3.61 -13.97
C PRO A 94 -2.69 2.84 -13.97
N SER A 95 -1.75 3.17 -13.07
CA SER A 95 -0.45 2.51 -12.98
C SER A 95 0.05 2.35 -11.55
N LEU A 96 0.94 1.37 -11.34
CA LEU A 96 1.60 1.16 -10.06
C LEU A 96 2.45 2.38 -9.66
N ILE A 97 3.05 3.06 -10.63
CA ILE A 97 3.89 4.24 -10.40
C ILE A 97 3.03 5.37 -9.83
N GLU A 98 1.85 5.61 -10.41
CA GLU A 98 0.92 6.64 -9.93
C GLU A 98 0.34 6.30 -8.56
N ALA A 99 0.00 5.03 -8.30
CA ALA A 99 -0.42 4.57 -6.98
C ALA A 99 0.65 4.85 -5.90
N VAL A 100 1.92 4.56 -6.19
CA VAL A 100 3.00 4.85 -5.23
C VAL A 100 3.31 6.35 -5.16
N ALA A 101 3.13 7.11 -6.25
CA ALA A 101 3.31 8.55 -6.24
C ALA A 101 2.29 9.25 -5.34
N GLU A 102 1.02 8.85 -5.40
CA GLU A 102 -0.03 9.34 -4.50
C GLU A 102 0.32 9.03 -3.03
N LEU A 103 0.69 7.77 -2.75
CA LEU A 103 1.11 7.34 -1.42
C LEU A 103 2.34 8.12 -0.91
N ASN A 104 3.26 8.48 -1.80
CA ASN A 104 4.45 9.25 -1.47
C ASN A 104 4.16 10.71 -1.13
N ASP A 105 3.14 11.30 -1.76
CA ASP A 105 2.75 12.69 -1.55
C ASP A 105 1.90 12.83 -0.28
N ASP A 106 0.93 11.93 -0.10
CA ASP A 106 -0.03 11.86 1.02
C ASP A 106 -0.38 13.25 1.62
N PRO A 107 -0.93 14.18 0.80
CA PRO A 107 -1.15 15.55 1.24
C PRO A 107 -2.21 15.63 2.33
N ALA A 108 -3.22 14.75 2.26
CA ALA A 108 -4.32 14.66 3.21
C ALA A 108 -3.96 13.89 4.50
N ARG A 109 -2.80 13.23 4.55
CA ARG A 109 -2.32 12.44 5.70
C ARG A 109 -3.32 11.36 6.09
N VAL A 110 -3.66 10.47 5.16
CA VAL A 110 -4.70 9.44 5.37
C VAL A 110 -4.15 8.02 5.50
N TYR A 111 -2.86 7.81 5.25
CA TYR A 111 -2.25 6.48 5.21
C TYR A 111 -1.44 6.10 6.47
N TRP A 112 -0.76 7.06 7.11
CA TRP A 112 0.08 6.85 8.30
C TRP A 112 -0.58 7.41 9.59
N THR A 113 -1.90 7.25 9.72
CA THR A 113 -2.72 7.84 10.79
C THR A 113 -3.54 6.82 11.52
#